data_AF-A0A1X0SB32-F1
#
_entry.id   AF-A0A1X0SB32-F1
#
_cell.length_a   1.000
_cell.length_b   1.000
_cell.length_c   1.000
_cell.angle_alpha   90.00
_cell.angle_beta   90.00
_cell.angle_gamma   90.00
#
_symmetry.space_group_name_H-M   'P 1'
#
loop_
_entity.id
_entity.type
_entity.pdbx_description
1 polymer ?
#
loop_
_entity_poly.entity_id
_entity_poly.type
_entity_poly.pdbx_seq_one_letter_code
_entity_poly.pdbx_strand_id
1 'polypeptide(L)'
;MVYQVQLALKIKTQTKANMYLYLLLTSLPPLKRRQIIAFENGSFCSSMKGKRAAPIRRITEEIKRKYKQSNGGGTEFVSVDEYLTSQICNKCKSKQLNNISITGSKRRVHSVLKCESCGTVWNRDVNSA
;
A
#
# COMPACT_ATOMS: atom_id res chain seq x y z
N MET A 1 -52.33 -2.82 -31.40
CA MET A 1 -51.04 -2.82 -32.13
C MET A 1 -50.09 -1.66 -31.75
N VAL A 2 -50.57 -0.54 -31.19
CA VAL A 2 -49.75 0.66 -30.89
C VAL A 2 -48.73 0.44 -29.76
N TYR A 3 -49.11 -0.29 -28.69
CA TYR A 3 -48.23 -0.56 -27.54
C TYR A 3 -46.98 -1.39 -27.86
N GLN A 4 -47.09 -2.37 -28.77
CA GLN A 4 -45.97 -3.20 -29.19
C GLN A 4 -44.93 -2.41 -30.00
N VAL A 5 -45.38 -1.45 -30.81
CA VAL A 5 -44.50 -0.56 -31.58
C VAL A 5 -43.77 0.44 -30.66
N GLN A 6 -44.46 1.01 -29.66
CA GLN A 6 -43.83 1.86 -28.65
C GLN A 6 -42.79 1.12 -27.79
N LEU A 7 -43.08 -0.11 -27.37
CA LEU A 7 -42.15 -0.95 -26.62
C LEU A 7 -40.92 -1.31 -27.47
N ALA A 8 -41.11 -1.70 -28.73
CA ALA A 8 -40.02 -2.02 -29.65
C ALA A 8 -39.14 -0.80 -30.00
N LEU A 9 -39.74 0.38 -30.15
CA LEU A 9 -39.00 1.64 -30.34
C LEU A 9 -38.18 1.99 -29.10
N LYS A 10 -38.77 1.86 -27.90
CA LYS A 10 -38.10 2.12 -26.63
C LYS A 10 -36.92 1.16 -26.39
N ILE A 11 -37.10 -0.14 -26.68
CA ILE A 11 -36.03 -1.15 -26.62
C ILE A 11 -34.92 -0.80 -27.63
N LYS A 12 -35.24 -0.50 -28.90
CA LYS A 12 -34.23 -0.10 -29.91
C LYS A 12 -33.45 1.15 -29.50
N THR A 13 -34.11 2.15 -28.92
CA THR A 13 -33.41 3.34 -28.40
C THR A 13 -32.53 3.02 -27.20
N GLN A 14 -32.95 2.09 -26.33
CA GLN A 14 -32.19 1.66 -25.18
C GLN A 14 -30.97 0.81 -25.60
N THR A 15 -31.09 -0.05 -26.62
CA THR A 15 -29.97 -0.82 -27.19
C THR A 15 -28.96 0.10 -27.87
N LYS A 16 -29.42 1.12 -28.63
CA LYS A 16 -28.52 2.12 -29.23
C LYS A 16 -27.80 2.95 -28.17
N ALA A 17 -28.52 3.46 -27.16
CA ALA A 17 -27.92 4.20 -26.05
C ALA A 17 -26.88 3.36 -25.29
N ASN A 18 -27.16 2.06 -25.08
CA ASN A 18 -26.19 1.14 -24.46
C ASN A 18 -24.96 0.90 -25.36
N MET A 19 -25.14 0.80 -26.67
CA MET A 19 -24.04 0.65 -27.63
C MET A 19 -23.14 1.89 -27.66
N TYR A 20 -23.72 3.10 -27.67
CA TYR A 20 -22.96 4.35 -27.60
C TYR A 20 -22.23 4.51 -26.27
N LEU A 21 -22.85 4.11 -25.14
CA LEU A 21 -22.20 4.09 -23.83
C LEU A 21 -21.02 3.10 -23.79
N TYR A 22 -21.18 1.92 -24.39
CA TYR A 22 -20.12 0.92 -24.51
C TYR A 22 -18.96 1.44 -25.36
N LEU A 23 -19.25 2.06 -26.51
CA LEU A 23 -18.25 2.68 -27.38
C LEU A 23 -17.48 3.79 -26.64
N LEU A 24 -18.20 4.65 -25.90
CA LEU A 24 -17.63 5.73 -25.11
C LEU A 24 -16.70 5.17 -24.02
N LEU A 25 -17.12 4.14 -23.29
CA LEU A 25 -16.32 3.46 -22.27
C LEU A 25 -15.06 2.78 -22.85
N THR A 26 -15.14 2.20 -24.06
CA THR A 26 -13.98 1.60 -24.74
C THR A 26 -13.03 2.61 -25.39
N SER A 27 -13.50 3.85 -25.61
CA SER A 27 -12.69 4.95 -26.16
C SER A 27 -11.98 5.77 -25.09
N LEU A 28 -12.31 5.56 -23.81
CA LEU A 28 -11.59 6.19 -22.71
C LEU A 28 -10.17 5.62 -22.67
N PRO A 29 -9.12 6.47 -22.71
CA PRO A 29 -7.77 5.98 -22.53
C PRO A 29 -7.70 5.25 -21.18
N PRO A 30 -7.00 4.11 -21.08
CA PRO A 30 -6.85 3.42 -19.81
C PRO A 30 -6.30 4.42 -18.80
N LEU A 31 -7.01 4.60 -17.67
CA LEU A 31 -6.55 5.43 -16.58
C LEU A 31 -5.12 5.00 -16.26
N LYS A 32 -4.14 5.87 -16.54
CA LYS A 32 -2.73 5.58 -16.26
C LYS A 32 -2.64 5.25 -14.78
N ARG A 33 -2.35 3.99 -14.47
CA ARG A 33 -2.24 3.52 -13.09
C ARG A 33 -1.07 4.27 -12.47
N ARG A 34 -1.36 5.21 -11.58
CA ARG A 34 -0.34 5.85 -10.77
C ARG A 34 0.12 4.84 -9.72
N GLN A 35 1.38 4.42 -9.80
CA GLN A 35 2.06 3.72 -8.73
C GLN A 35 2.39 4.75 -7.65
N ILE A 36 2.15 4.45 -6.38
CA ILE A 36 2.59 5.30 -5.27
C ILE A 36 3.58 4.49 -4.46
N ILE A 37 4.77 5.03 -4.26
CA ILE A 37 5.78 4.47 -3.38
C ILE A 37 5.78 5.35 -2.13
N ALA A 38 5.19 4.81 -1.06
CA ALA A 38 5.30 5.38 0.26
C ALA A 38 6.62 4.93 0.89
N PHE A 39 7.38 5.87 1.44
CA PHE A 39 8.60 5.56 2.18
C PHE A 39 8.67 6.40 3.45
N GLU A 40 9.20 5.79 4.50
CA GLU A 40 9.42 6.43 5.79
C GLU A 40 10.28 7.70 5.65
N ASN A 41 9.97 8.73 6.44
CA ASN A 41 10.57 10.06 6.34
C ASN A 41 12.02 10.15 6.86
N GLY A 42 12.53 9.10 7.49
CA GLY A 42 13.86 9.02 8.08
C GLY A 42 14.03 9.87 9.33
N SER A 43 12.95 10.21 10.03
CA SER A 43 12.99 11.07 11.21
C SER A 43 13.68 10.41 12.41
N PHE A 44 13.58 9.09 12.54
CA PHE A 44 14.23 8.37 13.63
C PHE A 44 15.74 8.21 13.38
N CYS A 45 16.53 8.90 14.21
CA CYS A 45 17.99 8.76 14.23
C CYS A 45 18.46 7.46 14.90
N SER A 46 17.56 6.69 15.52
CA SER A 46 17.88 5.47 16.27
C SER A 46 17.58 4.21 15.48
N SER A 47 18.58 3.34 15.36
CA SER A 47 18.40 1.96 14.87
C SER A 47 18.20 1.00 16.05
N MET A 48 17.94 -0.27 15.76
CA MET A 48 17.93 -1.33 16.76
C MET A 48 19.18 -1.25 17.65
N LYS A 49 19.00 -1.36 18.97
CA LYS A 49 20.10 -1.33 19.93
C LYS A 49 21.21 -2.31 19.52
N GLY A 50 22.44 -1.80 19.44
CA GLY A 50 23.61 -2.58 19.01
C GLY A 50 23.79 -2.71 17.50
N LYS A 51 22.97 -2.04 16.69
CA LYS A 51 23.14 -1.93 15.23
C LYS A 51 23.50 -0.50 14.85
N ARG A 52 24.28 -0.36 13.77
CA ARG A 52 24.56 0.95 13.18
C ARG A 52 23.27 1.54 12.61
N ALA A 53 23.16 2.87 12.67
CA ALA A 53 22.08 3.59 12.01
C ALA A 53 22.17 3.39 10.49
N ALA A 54 21.03 3.15 9.85
CA ALA A 54 20.96 3.10 8.40
C ALA A 54 21.13 4.51 7.83
N PRO A 55 21.79 4.68 6.67
CA PRO A 55 21.96 5.98 6.03
C PRO A 55 20.65 6.40 5.30
N ILE A 56 19.54 6.52 6.02
CA ILE A 56 18.19 6.75 5.47
C ILE A 56 18.14 7.97 4.55
N ARG A 57 18.86 9.05 4.92
CA ARG A 57 18.94 10.25 4.08
C ARG A 57 19.50 9.95 2.68
N ARG A 58 20.62 9.23 2.61
CA ARG A 58 21.25 8.86 1.33
C ARG A 58 20.36 7.92 0.52
N ILE A 59 19.71 6.97 1.18
CA ILE A 59 18.77 6.03 0.52
C ILE A 59 17.60 6.81 -0.10
N THR A 60 17.00 7.72 0.67
CA THR A 60 15.87 8.54 0.22
C THR A 60 16.26 9.47 -0.93
N GLU A 61 17.42 10.12 -0.85
CA GLU A 61 17.98 10.95 -1.92
C GLU A 61 18.17 10.14 -3.22
N GLU A 62 18.74 8.94 -3.11
CA GLU A 62 18.95 8.04 -4.25
C GLU A 62 17.64 7.52 -4.87
N ILE A 63 16.65 7.18 -4.04
CA ILE A 63 15.32 6.79 -4.52
C ILE A 63 14.67 7.95 -5.27
N LYS A 64 14.69 9.16 -4.70
CA LYS A 64 14.17 10.37 -5.37
C LYS A 64 14.90 10.67 -6.68
N ARG A 65 16.22 10.51 -6.70
CA ARG A 65 17.06 10.71 -7.90
C ARG A 65 16.69 9.73 -9.00
N LYS A 66 16.64 8.43 -8.70
CA LYS A 66 16.23 7.38 -9.66
C LYS A 66 14.81 7.61 -10.16
N TYR A 67 13.90 8.04 -9.29
CA TYR A 67 12.54 8.37 -9.69
C TYR A 67 12.50 9.53 -10.69
N LYS A 68 13.15 10.67 -10.39
CA LYS A 68 13.27 11.81 -11.32
C LYS A 68 13.85 11.41 -12.68
N GLN A 69 14.79 10.47 -12.70
CA GLN A 69 15.41 9.96 -13.93
C GLN A 69 14.48 9.03 -14.72
N SER A 70 13.59 8.31 -14.04
CA SER A 70 12.69 7.33 -14.66
C SER A 70 11.55 7.94 -15.48
N ASN A 71 11.29 9.25 -15.35
CA ASN A 71 10.47 10.16 -16.18
C ASN A 71 9.35 9.60 -17.10
N GLY A 72 8.69 8.52 -16.68
CA GLY A 72 7.53 7.91 -17.30
C GLY A 72 6.25 8.17 -16.49
N GLY A 73 6.04 9.43 -16.07
CA GLY A 73 4.75 10.02 -15.66
C GLY A 73 3.73 9.17 -14.87
N GLY A 74 4.18 8.28 -13.98
CA GLY A 74 3.28 7.30 -13.37
C GLY A 74 3.61 6.82 -11.96
N THR A 75 4.70 7.24 -11.29
CA THR A 75 5.07 6.69 -9.97
C THR A 75 5.29 7.75 -8.89
N GLU A 76 4.30 8.17 -8.12
CA GLU A 76 4.54 9.19 -7.09
C GLU A 76 5.30 8.65 -5.87
N PHE A 77 6.32 9.40 -5.41
CA PHE A 77 7.03 9.10 -4.17
C PHE A 77 6.47 9.97 -3.05
N VAL A 78 5.98 9.34 -1.98
CA VAL A 78 5.36 10.01 -0.83
C VAL A 78 6.16 9.68 0.43
N SER A 79 6.51 10.71 1.18
CA SER A 79 7.11 10.54 2.51
C SER A 79 6.00 10.31 3.53
N VAL A 80 6.12 9.25 4.33
CA VAL A 80 5.14 8.91 5.38
C VAL A 80 5.79 9.04 6.75
N ASP A 81 4.98 9.44 7.73
CA ASP A 81 5.40 9.53 9.13
C ASP A 81 5.66 8.13 9.71
N GLU A 82 6.72 8.01 10.51
CA GLU A 82 7.22 6.74 11.04
C GLU A 82 6.53 6.34 12.36
N TYR A 83 5.47 7.05 12.75
CA TYR A 83 4.87 6.92 14.07
C TYR A 83 4.32 5.50 14.33
N LEU A 84 4.99 4.79 15.25
CA LEU A 84 4.61 3.47 15.76
C LEU A 84 4.54 2.35 14.70
N THR A 85 5.19 2.49 13.54
CA THR A 85 5.15 1.50 12.44
C THR A 85 5.57 0.10 12.88
N SER A 86 6.57 0.00 13.76
CA SER A 86 7.04 -1.27 14.34
C SER A 86 6.33 -1.73 15.63
N GLN A 87 5.34 -0.96 16.11
CA GLN A 87 4.60 -1.23 17.35
C GLN A 87 3.12 -1.56 17.10
N ILE A 88 2.60 -1.28 15.91
CA ILE A 88 1.22 -1.55 15.52
C ILE A 88 1.19 -2.78 14.61
N CYS A 89 0.30 -3.71 14.89
CA CYS A 89 0.09 -4.87 14.05
C CYS A 89 -0.49 -4.44 12.70
N ASN A 90 0.20 -4.70 11.60
CA ASN A 90 -0.35 -4.33 10.29
C ASN A 90 -1.65 -5.10 9.94
N LYS A 91 -1.88 -6.29 10.50
CA LYS A 91 -3.12 -7.06 10.30
C LYS A 91 -4.33 -6.51 11.05
N CYS A 92 -4.26 -6.36 12.38
CA CYS A 92 -5.42 -5.99 13.20
C CYS A 92 -5.35 -4.58 13.80
N LYS A 93 -4.31 -3.81 13.49
CA LYS A 93 -4.08 -2.43 13.96
C LYS A 93 -3.98 -2.27 15.48
N SER A 94 -3.90 -3.37 16.22
CA SER A 94 -3.64 -3.37 17.67
C SER A 94 -2.18 -3.05 17.97
N LYS A 95 -1.94 -2.32 19.06
CA LYS A 95 -0.59 -2.02 19.61
C LYS A 95 -0.04 -3.17 20.49
N GLN A 96 -0.79 -4.26 20.64
CA GLN A 96 -0.39 -5.40 21.48
C GLN A 96 0.60 -6.32 20.75
N LEU A 97 1.81 -5.81 20.48
CA LEU A 97 2.93 -6.55 19.90
C LEU A 97 3.98 -6.88 20.97
N ASN A 98 4.39 -8.14 21.04
CA ASN A 98 5.43 -8.61 21.93
C ASN A 98 6.56 -9.31 21.16
N ASN A 99 7.77 -9.21 21.67
CA ASN A 99 8.89 -10.00 21.17
C ASN A 99 8.75 -11.44 21.64
N ILE A 100 9.06 -12.40 20.77
CA ILE A 100 9.10 -13.80 21.15
C ILE A 100 10.33 -14.07 22.04
N SER A 101 10.14 -14.84 23.10
CA SER A 101 11.21 -15.38 23.93
C SER A 101 11.57 -16.80 23.50
N ILE A 102 12.86 -17.14 23.58
CA ILE A 102 13.31 -18.53 23.38
C ILE A 102 12.91 -19.34 24.61
N THR A 103 12.28 -20.51 24.43
CA THR A 103 11.89 -21.42 25.52
C THR A 103 13.10 -21.71 26.42
N GLY A 104 12.95 -21.51 27.73
CA GLY A 104 14.05 -21.68 28.70
C GLY A 104 15.04 -20.52 28.78
N SER A 105 14.80 -19.39 28.08
CA SER A 105 15.67 -18.21 28.12
C SER A 105 14.90 -16.91 28.40
N LYS A 106 15.54 -15.99 29.13
CA LYS A 106 15.06 -14.60 29.27
C LYS A 106 15.35 -13.75 28.02
N ARG A 107 16.10 -14.28 27.04
CA ARG A 107 16.48 -13.54 25.83
C ARG A 107 15.27 -13.40 24.89
N ARG A 108 15.04 -12.16 24.45
CA ARG A 108 14.00 -11.81 23.47
C ARG A 108 14.58 -11.77 22.07
N VAL A 109 13.88 -12.38 21.12
CA VAL A 109 14.20 -12.31 19.70
C VAL A 109 13.64 -11.00 19.16
N HIS A 110 14.50 -10.00 18.95
CA HIS A 110 14.06 -8.66 18.53
C HIS A 110 13.54 -8.61 17.09
N SER A 111 13.98 -9.52 16.22
CA SER A 111 13.58 -9.58 14.81
C SER A 111 12.19 -10.16 14.58
N VAL A 112 11.57 -10.78 15.59
CA VAL A 112 10.26 -11.45 15.46
C VAL A 112 9.27 -10.88 16.46
N LEU A 113 8.10 -10.52 15.96
CA LEU A 113 6.99 -9.99 16.75
C LEU A 113 5.81 -10.95 16.70
N LYS A 114 5.13 -11.08 17.84
CA LYS A 114 3.83 -11.74 17.99
C LYS A 114 2.80 -10.69 18.35
N CYS A 115 1.67 -10.67 17.65
CA CYS A 115 0.51 -9.91 18.06
C CYS A 115 -0.34 -10.72 19.03
N GLU A 116 -0.64 -10.18 20.21
CA GLU A 116 -1.50 -10.87 21.18
C GLU A 116 -2.98 -10.78 20.81
N SER A 117 -3.38 -9.76 20.04
CA SER A 117 -4.78 -9.58 19.63
C SER A 117 -5.20 -10.55 18.53
N CYS A 118 -4.37 -10.79 17.51
CA CYS A 118 -4.72 -11.65 16.37
C CYS A 118 -3.81 -12.87 16.20
N GLY A 119 -2.88 -13.11 17.14
CA GLY A 119 -1.99 -14.26 17.16
C GLY A 119 -0.92 -14.29 16.06
N THR A 120 -0.88 -13.29 15.18
CA THR A 120 0.03 -13.30 14.02
C THR A 120 1.48 -13.16 14.47
N VAL A 121 2.35 -14.02 13.94
CA VAL A 121 3.79 -14.02 14.18
C VAL A 121 4.50 -13.72 12.87
N TRP A 122 5.39 -12.73 12.89
CA TRP A 122 6.12 -12.29 11.70
C TRP A 122 7.40 -11.54 12.04
N ASN A 123 8.23 -11.36 11.02
CA ASN A 123 9.40 -10.51 11.08
C ASN A 123 8.99 -9.05 11.35
N ARG A 124 9.74 -8.35 12.22
CA ARG A 124 9.48 -6.96 12.61
C ARG A 124 9.46 -5.99 11.43
N ASP A 125 10.39 -6.17 10.48
CA ASP A 125 10.54 -5.27 9.34
C ASP A 125 9.37 -5.48 8.36
N VAL A 126 8.92 -6.72 8.17
CA VAL A 126 7.73 -7.05 7.35
C VAL A 126 6.44 -6.46 7.95
N ASN A 127 6.32 -6.40 9.28
CA ASN A 127 5.18 -5.72 9.92
C ASN A 127 5.18 -4.21 9.66
N SER A 128 6.37 -3.61 9.53
CA SER A 128 6.56 -2.16 9.46
C SER A 128 6.53 -1.62 8.02
N ALA A 129 6.60 -2.51 7.02
CA ALA A 129 6.48 -2.20 5.59
C ALA A 129 5.02 -2.16 5.12
#